data_AF-C6BUQ8-F1
#
_entry.id   AF-C6BUQ8-F1
#
_cell.length_a   1.000
_cell.length_b   1.000
_cell.length_c   1.000
_cell.angle_alpha   90.00
_cell.angle_beta   90.00
_cell.angle_gamma   90.00
#
_symmetry.space_group_name_H-M   'P 1'
#
loop_
_entity.id
_entity.type
_entity.pdbx_description
1 polymer ?
#
loop_
_entity_poly.entity_id
_entity_poly.type
_entity_poly.pdbx_seq_one_letter_code
_entity_poly.pdbx_strand_id
1 'polypeptide(L)'
;MATLDEKIAELNKRYAAALGGRVAELEGYLEGYESSGSFSDLEKLYKNAHAVAGSARTFGLPEVTVKAKELELAARDGADTEILHGKLSALKDCISS
;
A
#
# COMPACT_ATOMS: atom_id res chain seq x y z
N MET A 1 -22.73 -11.00 23.59
CA MET A 1 -22.53 -10.92 22.12
C MET A 1 -21.88 -9.57 21.84
N ALA A 2 -20.80 -9.54 21.07
CA ALA A 2 -20.20 -8.27 20.68
C ALA A 2 -21.16 -7.47 19.78
N THR A 3 -21.25 -6.17 20.01
CA THR A 3 -22.06 -5.24 19.20
C THR A 3 -21.47 -5.11 17.79
N LEU A 4 -22.25 -4.53 16.88
CA LEU A 4 -21.76 -4.27 15.52
C LEU A 4 -20.54 -3.34 15.53
N ASP A 5 -20.56 -2.33 16.38
CA ASP A 5 -19.47 -1.36 16.52
C ASP A 5 -18.19 -2.01 17.04
N GLU A 6 -18.29 -2.91 18.02
CA GLU A 6 -17.15 -3.67 18.53
C GLU A 6 -16.52 -4.57 17.45
N LYS A 7 -17.34 -5.17 16.58
CA LYS A 7 -16.86 -5.97 15.45
C LYS A 7 -16.16 -5.12 14.40
N ILE A 8 -16.69 -3.94 14.09
CA ILE A 8 -16.07 -3.00 13.15
C ILE A 8 -14.74 -2.48 13.70
N ALA A 9 -14.68 -2.12 14.97
CA ALA A 9 -13.46 -1.66 15.63
C ALA A 9 -12.36 -2.75 15.60
N GLU A 10 -12.72 -4.00 15.88
CA GLU A 10 -11.80 -5.14 15.82
C GLU A 10 -11.29 -5.39 14.39
N LEU A 11 -12.15 -5.26 13.38
CA LEU A 11 -11.76 -5.36 11.97
C LEU A 11 -10.77 -4.25 11.57
N ASN A 12 -11.05 -3.00 11.95
CA ASN A 12 -10.15 -1.87 11.70
C ASN A 12 -8.79 -2.08 12.38
N LYS A 13 -8.78 -2.58 13.62
CA LYS A 13 -7.55 -2.87 14.36
C LYS A 13 -6.70 -3.94 13.67
N ARG A 14 -7.33 -5.01 13.20
CA ARG A 14 -6.64 -6.07 12.43
C ARG A 14 -6.08 -5.54 11.11
N TYR A 15 -6.84 -4.69 10.42
CA TYR A 15 -6.39 -4.07 9.19
C TYR A 15 -5.16 -3.19 9.43
N ALA A 16 -5.21 -2.30 10.43
CA ALA A 16 -4.09 -1.43 10.79
C ALA A 16 -2.83 -2.25 11.15
N ALA A 17 -2.98 -3.34 11.91
CA ALA A 17 -1.86 -4.22 12.26
C ALA A 17 -1.24 -4.93 11.04
N ALA A 18 -2.04 -5.25 10.01
CA ALA A 18 -1.56 -5.88 8.79
C ALA A 18 -0.95 -4.89 7.79
N LEU A 19 -1.25 -3.59 7.92
CA LEU A 19 -0.89 -2.57 6.94
C LEU A 19 0.62 -2.37 6.83
N GLY A 20 1.34 -2.41 7.96
CA GLY A 20 2.81 -2.34 7.95
C GLY A 20 3.46 -3.46 7.16
N GLY A 21 2.97 -4.70 7.31
CA GLY A 21 3.46 -5.85 6.54
C GLY A 21 3.23 -5.70 5.04
N ARG A 22 2.05 -5.19 4.65
CA ARG A 22 1.73 -4.92 3.23
C ARG A 22 2.63 -3.85 2.64
N VAL A 23 2.95 -2.81 3.39
CA VAL A 23 3.85 -1.76 2.91
C VAL A 23 5.30 -2.28 2.79
N ALA A 24 5.75 -3.14 3.71
CA ALA A 24 7.03 -3.83 3.58
C ALA A 24 7.09 -4.74 2.34
N GLU A 25 5.98 -5.39 1.96
CA GLU A 25 5.90 -6.15 0.70
C GLU A 25 6.06 -5.24 -0.52
N LEU A 26 5.47 -4.04 -0.51
CA LEU A 26 5.65 -3.05 -1.58
C LEU A 26 7.11 -2.59 -1.70
N GLU A 27 7.79 -2.39 -0.58
CA GLU A 27 9.23 -2.09 -0.55
C GLU A 27 10.05 -3.20 -1.22
N GLY A 28 9.78 -4.46 -0.86
CA GLY A 28 10.47 -5.59 -1.47
C GLY A 28 10.26 -5.71 -2.99
N TYR A 29 9.08 -5.35 -3.51
CA TYR A 29 8.85 -5.33 -4.96
C TYR A 29 9.60 -4.19 -5.65
N LEU A 30 9.68 -3.01 -5.03
CA LEU A 30 10.44 -1.90 -5.57
C LEU A 30 11.94 -2.22 -5.59
N GLU A 31 12.48 -2.74 -4.48
CA GLU A 31 13.88 -3.19 -4.40
C GLU A 31 14.19 -4.30 -5.43
N GLY A 32 13.25 -5.24 -5.63
CA GLY A 32 13.36 -6.28 -6.65
C GLY A 32 13.41 -5.69 -8.06
N TYR A 33 12.52 -4.73 -8.35
CA TYR A 33 12.52 -4.02 -9.63
C TYR A 33 13.84 -3.26 -9.86
N GLU A 34 14.36 -2.55 -8.86
CA GLU A 34 15.64 -1.84 -8.92
C GLU A 34 16.81 -2.77 -9.17
N SER A 35 16.84 -3.91 -8.47
CA SER A 35 17.97 -4.84 -8.56
C SER A 35 18.01 -5.60 -9.88
N SER A 36 16.87 -5.93 -10.47
CA SER A 36 16.82 -6.82 -11.64
C SER A 36 16.27 -6.17 -12.91
N GLY A 37 15.71 -4.95 -12.82
CA GLY A 37 14.96 -4.31 -13.91
C GLY A 37 13.72 -5.09 -14.35
N SER A 38 13.21 -6.01 -13.52
CA SER A 38 12.16 -6.94 -13.91
C SER A 38 10.80 -6.26 -13.86
N PHE A 39 10.18 -6.10 -15.03
CA PHE A 39 8.80 -5.62 -15.12
C PHE A 39 7.80 -6.48 -14.34
N SER A 40 8.14 -7.73 -14.00
CA SER A 40 7.28 -8.56 -13.14
C SER A 40 7.19 -8.02 -11.72
N ASP A 41 8.27 -7.44 -11.19
CA ASP A 41 8.27 -6.88 -9.84
C ASP A 41 7.57 -5.53 -9.80
N LEU A 42 7.71 -4.74 -10.86
CA LEU A 42 6.91 -3.54 -11.06
C LEU A 42 5.41 -3.85 -11.18
N GLU A 43 5.04 -4.93 -11.87
CA GLU A 43 3.65 -5.40 -11.94
C GLU A 43 3.13 -5.85 -10.57
N LYS A 44 3.95 -6.54 -9.76
CA LYS A 44 3.59 -6.89 -8.38
C LYS A 44 3.40 -5.65 -7.51
N LEU A 45 4.28 -4.65 -7.64
CA LEU A 45 4.15 -3.37 -6.94
C LEU A 45 2.81 -2.70 -7.30
N TYR A 46 2.49 -2.60 -8.59
CA TYR A 46 1.23 -2.07 -9.09
C TYR A 46 0.02 -2.79 -8.48
N LYS A 47 -0.04 -4.12 -8.59
CA LYS A 47 -1.19 -4.92 -8.12
C LYS A 47 -1.37 -4.82 -6.61
N ASN A 48 -0.28 -4.83 -5.84
CA ASN A 48 -0.37 -4.75 -4.39
C ASN A 48 -0.70 -3.34 -3.91
N ALA A 49 -0.19 -2.29 -4.55
CA ALA A 49 -0.60 -0.92 -4.29
C ALA A 49 -2.09 -0.72 -4.54
N HIS A 50 -2.62 -1.30 -5.63
CA HIS A 50 -4.06 -1.33 -5.91
C HIS A 50 -4.86 -2.02 -4.80
N ALA A 51 -4.42 -3.19 -4.33
CA ALA A 51 -5.07 -3.92 -3.26
C ALA A 51 -5.08 -3.13 -1.93
N VAL A 52 -3.97 -2.45 -1.61
CA VAL A 52 -3.88 -1.56 -0.44
C VAL A 52 -4.86 -0.39 -0.59
N ALA A 53 -4.91 0.27 -1.75
CA ALA A 53 -5.85 1.36 -1.98
C ALA A 53 -7.31 0.92 -1.83
N GLY A 54 -7.67 -0.22 -2.45
CA GLY A 54 -9.02 -0.77 -2.39
C GLY A 54 -9.44 -1.15 -0.97
N SER A 55 -8.56 -1.83 -0.23
CA SER A 55 -8.87 -2.25 1.14
C SER A 55 -8.86 -1.08 2.13
N ALA A 56 -7.93 -0.13 2.03
CA ALA A 56 -7.90 1.07 2.86
C ALA A 56 -9.22 1.87 2.73
N ARG A 57 -9.79 1.93 1.53
CA ARG A 57 -11.08 2.56 1.29
C ARG A 57 -12.20 1.86 2.05
N THR A 58 -12.23 0.52 2.02
CA THR A 58 -13.22 -0.27 2.77
C THR A 58 -13.15 -0.02 4.27
N PHE A 59 -11.94 0.19 4.82
CA PHE A 59 -11.72 0.46 6.24
C PHE A 59 -11.77 1.94 6.63
N GLY A 60 -12.16 2.83 5.72
CA GLY A 60 -12.34 4.25 6.02
C GLY A 60 -11.02 5.02 6.23
N LEU A 61 -9.96 4.62 5.53
CA LEU A 61 -8.64 5.26 5.58
C LEU A 61 -8.37 6.04 4.29
N PRO A 62 -8.92 7.26 4.14
CA PRO A 62 -8.87 8.02 2.89
C PRO A 62 -7.45 8.42 2.50
N GLU A 63 -6.59 8.78 3.45
CA GLU A 63 -5.21 9.19 3.15
C GLU A 63 -4.38 8.03 2.61
N VAL A 64 -4.44 6.87 3.28
CA VAL A 64 -3.80 5.62 2.81
C VAL A 64 -4.34 5.23 1.44
N THR A 65 -5.64 5.38 1.19
CA THR A 65 -6.26 5.12 -0.11
C THR A 65 -5.64 5.98 -1.20
N VAL A 66 -5.53 7.29 -0.97
CA VAL A 66 -4.97 8.24 -1.94
C VAL A 66 -3.50 7.93 -2.21
N LYS A 67 -2.69 7.75 -1.16
CA LYS A 67 -1.24 7.50 -1.33
C LYS A 67 -0.93 6.16 -1.97
N ALA A 68 -1.66 5.10 -1.62
CA ALA A 68 -1.54 3.82 -2.30
C ALA A 68 -1.98 3.92 -3.77
N LYS A 69 -2.99 4.74 -4.09
CA LYS A 69 -3.40 4.98 -5.47
C LYS A 69 -2.37 5.77 -6.28
N GLU A 70 -1.71 6.76 -5.68
CA GLU A 70 -0.61 7.48 -6.33
C GLU A 70 0.55 6.54 -6.67
N LEU A 71 0.92 5.65 -5.75
CA LEU A 71 1.93 4.61 -5.99
C LEU A 71 1.48 3.61 -7.07
N GLU A 72 0.23 3.16 -7.03
CA GLU A 72 -0.36 2.27 -8.05
C GLU A 72 -0.19 2.88 -9.45
N LEU A 73 -0.55 4.15 -9.63
CA LEU A 73 -0.48 4.82 -10.92
C LEU A 73 0.98 5.00 -11.38
N ALA A 74 1.88 5.41 -10.48
CA ALA A 74 3.29 5.53 -10.80
C ALA A 74 3.91 4.20 -11.24
N ALA A 75 3.59 3.09 -10.54
CA ALA A 75 4.07 1.76 -10.90
C ALA A 75 3.49 1.27 -12.24
N ARG A 76 2.22 1.57 -12.52
CA ARG A 76 1.58 1.23 -13.80
C ARG A 76 2.23 1.93 -14.98
N ASP A 77 2.56 3.21 -14.82
CA ASP A 77 3.11 4.05 -15.89
C ASP A 77 4.61 3.78 -16.10
N GLY A 78 5.23 2.92 -15.29
CA GLY A 78 6.66 2.64 -15.34
C GLY A 78 7.49 3.86 -14.97
N ALA A 79 7.01 4.66 -14.01
CA ALA A 79 7.72 5.83 -13.52
C ALA A 79 9.12 5.46 -12.98
N ASP A 80 10.02 6.43 -12.99
CA ASP A 80 11.37 6.25 -12.44
C ASP A 80 11.32 5.82 -10.97
N THR A 81 12.30 5.01 -10.58
CA THR A 81 12.53 4.51 -9.22
C THR A 81 12.51 5.60 -8.15
N GLU A 82 13.02 6.80 -8.42
CA GLU A 82 12.98 7.93 -7.48
C GLU A 82 11.54 8.35 -7.17
N ILE A 83 10.68 8.38 -8.19
CA ILE A 83 9.25 8.71 -8.03
C ILE A 83 8.57 7.61 -7.22
N LEU A 84 8.84 6.34 -7.53
CA LEU A 84 8.26 5.20 -6.82
C LEU A 84 8.62 5.21 -5.33
N HIS A 85 9.89 5.49 -5.00
CA HIS A 85 10.34 5.67 -3.62
C HIS A 85 9.63 6.82 -2.92
N GLY A 86 9.52 7.98 -3.58
CA GLY A 86 8.80 9.13 -3.02
C GLY A 86 7.34 8.82 -2.71
N LYS A 87 6.65 8.08 -3.60
CA LYS A 87 5.26 7.66 -3.38
C LYS A 87 5.12 6.62 -2.28
N LEU A 88 6.05 5.67 -2.21
CA LEU A 88 6.06 4.64 -1.17
C LEU A 88 6.36 5.23 0.21
N SER A 89 7.30 6.18 0.31
CA SER A 89 7.57 6.92 1.55
C SER A 89 6.34 7.68 2.02
N ALA A 90 5.65 8.40 1.13
CA ALA A 90 4.43 9.11 1.49
C ALA A 90 3.32 8.16 1.99
N LEU A 91 3.23 6.95 1.45
CA LEU A 91 2.33 5.92 1.96
C LEU A 91 2.75 5.41 3.35
N LYS A 92 4.05 5.24 3.60
CA LYS A 92 4.60 4.83 4.91
C LYS A 92 4.28 5.85 6.00
N ASP A 93 4.36 7.13 5.69
CA ASP A 93 4.09 8.20 6.65
C ASP A 93 2.63 8.18 7.13
N CYS A 94 1.69 7.82 6.25
CA CYS A 94 0.27 7.66 6.60
C CYS A 94 -0.02 6.50 7.56
N ILE A 95 0.91 5.56 7.73
CA ILE A 95 0.70 4.35 8.55
C ILE A 95 1.58 4.31 9.80
N SER A 96 2.58 5.19 9.87
CA SER A 96 3.51 5.31 10.99
C SER A 96 3.12 6.43 11.97
N SER A 97 2.07 7.18 11.65
CA SER A 97 1.46 8.24 12.49
C SER A 97 0.29 7.69 13.30
#